data_AF-A0A3A8NUF1-F1
#
_entry.id   AF-A0A3A8NUF1-F1
#
_cell.length_a   1.000
_cell.length_b   1.000
_cell.length_c   1.000
_cell.angle_alpha   90.00
_cell.angle_beta   90.00
_cell.angle_gamma   90.00
#
_symmetry.space_group_name_H-M   'P 1'
#
loop_
_entity.id
_entity.type
_entity.pdbx_description
1 polymer ?
#
loop_
_entity_poly.entity_id
_entity_poly.type
_entity_poly.pdbx_seq_one_letter_code
_entity_poly.pdbx_strand_id
1 'polypeptide(L)'
;MKVFANGNEVACADGDGKVVAAFPDVCMSPPPPPAGPVPVPYPNTSFSRDMKQGSKRVTLNGKPIMLRDQSYYATSPLGNEAATRNFGAGIISHQMTGKTHFISWSMDVHFEGKNVPRHIDLTTSNHGSNANNAVPTPNLAQSATSSPGQVTLNACPCCNGPLHDNQKDPVTGQPFETVPEMEFYGRIAQYRMNRRADMQRILQRIEEGSMLMLPWMNNLDPKSGLPVKDNIIRMGDECERDFKKLQKLRQKNPNCPNVHNPPDQGCGVHFKVLQPGLAGEAKHPTRWARARDRSIKEWKTKGHEVPDNDKVNHKTPADAGGCPFSLQNLVPTAVLKDECLEIENTQTRIQNMLPPKNDERAKVFG
;
A
#
# COMPACT_ATOMS: atom_id res chain seq x y z
N MET A 1 -9.00 0.47 -4.84
CA MET A 1 -8.42 1.71 -4.26
C MET A 1 -9.08 2.00 -2.92
N LYS A 2 -8.34 2.48 -1.91
CA LYS A 2 -8.87 2.85 -0.59
C LYS A 2 -8.81 4.38 -0.42
N VAL A 3 -9.84 4.96 0.21
CA VAL A 3 -9.93 6.41 0.44
C VAL A 3 -10.08 6.65 1.94
N PHE A 4 -9.37 7.65 2.45
CA PHE A 4 -9.28 7.95 3.87
C PHE A 4 -9.84 9.34 4.18
N ALA A 5 -10.49 9.48 5.33
CA ALA A 5 -10.96 10.74 5.90
C ALA A 5 -10.48 10.85 7.35
N ASN A 6 -9.76 11.92 7.69
CA ASN A 6 -9.04 12.10 8.97
C ASN A 6 -8.25 10.86 9.40
N GLY A 7 -7.51 10.28 8.45
CA GLY A 7 -6.66 9.12 8.71
C GLY A 7 -7.41 7.79 8.92
N ASN A 8 -8.69 7.69 8.57
CA ASN A 8 -9.48 6.45 8.71
C ASN A 8 -10.20 6.12 7.39
N GLU A 9 -10.18 4.85 6.97
CA GLU A 9 -10.77 4.39 5.71
C GLU A 9 -12.26 4.71 5.69
N VAL A 10 -12.73 5.37 4.63
CA VAL A 10 -14.15 5.67 4.42
C VAL A 10 -14.90 4.37 4.14
N ALA A 11 -15.97 4.12 4.88
CA ALA A 11 -16.79 2.93 4.70
C ALA A 11 -17.50 2.95 3.33
N CYS A 12 -17.41 1.85 2.58
CA CYS A 12 -18.01 1.72 1.25
C CYS A 12 -18.32 0.27 0.92
N ALA A 13 -19.16 0.02 -0.08
CA ALA A 13 -19.55 -1.33 -0.49
C ALA A 13 -18.42 -2.18 -1.09
N ASP A 14 -17.31 -1.55 -1.50
CA ASP A 14 -16.11 -2.26 -1.99
C ASP A 14 -14.99 -2.33 -0.94
N GLY A 15 -15.25 -1.88 0.29
CA GLY A 15 -14.28 -1.87 1.37
C GLY A 15 -14.22 -3.18 2.14
N ASP A 16 -13.27 -3.26 3.08
CA ASP A 16 -13.10 -4.38 4.01
C ASP A 16 -13.76 -4.14 5.38
N GLY A 17 -14.61 -3.10 5.47
CA GLY A 17 -15.26 -2.69 6.71
C GLY A 17 -16.11 -3.79 7.31
N LYS A 18 -15.99 -4.03 8.62
CA LYS A 18 -16.73 -5.03 9.36
C LYS A 18 -16.93 -4.65 10.82
N VAL A 19 -18.07 -5.00 11.38
CA VAL A 19 -18.33 -4.96 12.83
C VAL A 19 -18.24 -6.40 13.29
N VAL A 20 -17.32 -6.70 14.20
CA VAL A 20 -17.02 -8.07 14.61
C VAL A 20 -17.49 -8.26 16.05
N ALA A 21 -18.32 -9.29 16.25
CA ALA A 21 -18.81 -9.70 17.56
C ALA A 21 -19.30 -8.53 18.44
N ALA A 22 -20.20 -7.70 17.90
CA ALA A 22 -20.93 -6.72 18.69
C ALA A 22 -21.73 -7.46 19.77
N PHE A 23 -21.23 -7.40 21.00
CA PHE A 23 -21.60 -8.26 22.11
C PHE A 23 -21.58 -7.46 23.43
N PRO A 24 -22.48 -7.74 24.39
CA PRO A 24 -23.58 -8.71 24.29
C PRO A 24 -24.80 -8.12 23.56
N ASP A 25 -25.42 -8.90 22.66
CA ASP A 25 -26.81 -8.68 22.22
C ASP A 25 -27.71 -9.71 22.91
N VAL A 26 -28.39 -9.30 23.99
CA VAL A 26 -29.18 -10.22 24.81
C VAL A 26 -30.55 -10.47 24.17
N CYS A 27 -30.80 -11.74 23.84
CA CYS A 27 -32.07 -12.22 23.29
C CYS A 27 -32.71 -13.29 24.18
N MET A 28 -34.04 -13.26 24.27
CA MET A 28 -34.84 -14.29 24.92
C MET A 28 -34.84 -15.57 24.06
N SER A 29 -34.40 -16.67 24.68
CA SER A 29 -34.10 -17.93 24.00
C SER A 29 -34.72 -19.12 24.74
N PRO A 30 -34.91 -20.29 24.08
CA PRO A 30 -35.48 -21.49 24.71
C PRO A 30 -34.73 -21.92 26.00
N PRO A 31 -35.37 -22.71 26.90
CA PRO A 31 -36.57 -23.54 26.68
C PRO A 31 -37.92 -22.81 26.87
N PRO A 32 -39.01 -23.31 26.25
CA PRO A 32 -40.37 -22.84 26.54
C PRO A 32 -40.80 -23.12 28.00
N PRO A 33 -41.93 -22.55 28.48
CA PRO A 33 -42.50 -22.82 29.81
C PRO A 33 -42.59 -24.32 30.19
N PRO A 34 -42.47 -24.68 31.48
CA PRO A 34 -42.59 -23.83 32.67
C PRO A 34 -41.31 -23.09 33.10
N ALA A 35 -40.15 -23.39 32.52
CA ALA A 35 -38.90 -22.69 32.85
C ALA A 35 -38.87 -21.23 32.35
N GLY A 36 -39.58 -20.97 31.24
CA GLY A 36 -39.66 -19.65 30.60
C GLY A 36 -38.42 -19.32 29.77
N PRO A 37 -38.52 -18.39 28.80
CA PRO A 37 -37.37 -17.97 28.01
C PRO A 37 -36.26 -17.40 28.88
N VAL A 38 -35.01 -17.74 28.56
CA VAL A 38 -33.83 -17.27 29.28
C VAL A 38 -33.11 -16.18 28.47
N PRO A 39 -32.60 -15.11 29.13
CA PRO A 39 -31.79 -14.10 28.47
C PRO A 39 -30.42 -14.68 28.12
N VAL A 40 -30.12 -14.78 26.82
CA VAL A 40 -28.84 -15.30 26.31
C VAL A 40 -28.13 -14.21 25.50
N PRO A 41 -26.86 -13.89 25.79
CA PRO A 41 -26.11 -12.92 25.01
C PRO A 41 -25.54 -13.55 23.74
N TYR A 42 -25.75 -12.90 22.60
CA TYR A 42 -25.27 -13.34 21.29
C TYR A 42 -24.27 -12.33 20.69
N PRO A 43 -23.29 -12.79 19.89
CA PRO A 43 -22.38 -11.92 19.16
C PRO A 43 -22.90 -11.63 17.75
N ASN A 44 -23.04 -10.36 17.39
CA ASN A 44 -23.42 -9.96 16.04
C ASN A 44 -22.21 -9.59 15.18
N THR A 45 -22.18 -10.01 13.92
CA THR A 45 -21.14 -9.64 12.95
C THR A 45 -21.76 -9.14 11.65
N SER A 46 -21.31 -7.99 11.16
CA SER A 46 -21.79 -7.40 9.91
C SER A 46 -20.66 -6.90 9.02
N PHE A 47 -20.91 -6.84 7.71
CA PHE A 47 -19.90 -6.58 6.68
C PHE A 47 -20.33 -5.48 5.72
N SER A 48 -19.36 -4.68 5.29
CA SER A 48 -19.54 -3.58 4.34
C SER A 48 -19.97 -4.01 2.94
N ARG A 49 -19.64 -5.23 2.51
CA ARG A 49 -20.17 -5.81 1.26
C ARG A 49 -21.71 -5.92 1.24
N ASP A 50 -22.35 -5.98 2.41
CA ASP A 50 -23.80 -6.06 2.56
C ASP A 50 -24.45 -4.68 2.76
N MET A 51 -23.70 -3.61 2.50
CA MET A 51 -24.17 -2.24 2.61
C MET A 51 -25.36 -1.96 1.68
N LYS A 52 -26.33 -1.21 2.19
CA LYS A 52 -27.47 -0.67 1.44
C LYS A 52 -27.54 0.85 1.60
N GLN A 53 -28.24 1.49 0.65
CA GLN A 53 -28.49 2.93 0.63
C GLN A 53 -27.23 3.81 0.68
N GLY A 54 -26.20 3.45 -0.08
CA GLY A 54 -25.01 4.27 -0.28
C GLY A 54 -25.26 5.57 -1.05
N SER A 55 -24.19 6.34 -1.25
CA SER A 55 -24.15 7.53 -2.10
C SER A 55 -24.62 7.24 -3.53
N LYS A 56 -25.26 8.23 -4.17
CA LYS A 56 -25.71 8.13 -5.57
C LYS A 56 -24.70 8.71 -6.56
N ARG A 57 -23.79 9.57 -6.10
CA ARG A 57 -22.86 10.34 -6.93
C ARG A 57 -21.40 9.97 -6.69
N VAL A 58 -21.05 9.59 -5.47
CA VAL A 58 -19.68 9.27 -5.07
C VAL A 58 -19.51 7.77 -5.01
N THR A 59 -18.56 7.26 -5.78
CA THR A 59 -18.26 5.82 -5.86
C THR A 59 -16.77 5.57 -5.67
N LEU A 60 -16.44 4.40 -5.12
CA LEU A 60 -15.09 3.85 -5.06
C LEU A 60 -15.11 2.53 -5.81
N ASN A 61 -14.23 2.39 -6.82
CA ASN A 61 -14.19 1.25 -7.74
C ASN A 61 -15.58 0.92 -8.34
N GLY A 62 -16.38 1.95 -8.66
CA GLY A 62 -17.74 1.80 -9.21
C GLY A 62 -18.82 1.38 -8.21
N LYS A 63 -18.50 1.19 -6.93
CA LYS A 63 -19.48 0.90 -5.87
C LYS A 63 -19.71 2.12 -4.96
N PRO A 64 -20.92 2.29 -4.43
CA PRO A 64 -21.24 3.45 -3.62
C PRO A 64 -20.53 3.43 -2.27
N ILE A 65 -20.24 4.63 -1.76
CA ILE A 65 -19.75 4.85 -0.40
C ILE A 65 -20.89 4.98 0.61
N MET A 66 -20.60 4.91 1.91
CA MET A 66 -21.58 5.14 2.97
C MET A 66 -21.75 6.63 3.28
N LEU A 67 -22.99 7.01 3.60
CA LEU A 67 -23.38 8.33 4.08
C LEU A 67 -24.06 8.20 5.45
N ARG A 68 -23.75 9.13 6.35
CA ARG A 68 -24.39 9.28 7.66
C ARG A 68 -25.92 9.27 7.54
N ASP A 69 -26.58 8.64 8.50
CA ASP A 69 -28.05 8.59 8.66
C ASP A 69 -28.81 8.10 7.41
N GLN A 70 -28.13 7.39 6.52
CA GLN A 70 -28.72 6.86 5.28
C GLN A 70 -28.27 5.43 5.03
N SER A 71 -26.95 5.20 5.02
CA SER A 71 -26.38 3.90 4.71
C SER A 71 -26.32 3.00 5.94
N TYR A 72 -26.42 1.69 5.73
CA TYR A 72 -26.36 0.67 6.79
C TYR A 72 -25.88 -0.66 6.22
N TYR A 73 -25.37 -1.54 7.09
CA TYR A 73 -25.12 -2.94 6.73
C TYR A 73 -26.38 -3.77 6.95
N ALA A 74 -26.71 -4.61 5.98
CA ALA A 74 -27.84 -5.55 6.05
C ALA A 74 -27.33 -6.99 5.91
N THR A 75 -26.35 -7.35 6.74
CA THR A 75 -25.75 -8.69 6.77
C THR A 75 -26.76 -9.71 7.29
N SER A 76 -26.84 -10.85 6.60
CA SER A 76 -27.62 -12.00 7.02
C SER A 76 -26.85 -13.28 6.64
N PRO A 77 -26.62 -14.22 7.58
CA PRO A 77 -26.98 -14.15 9.01
C PRO A 77 -26.13 -13.14 9.79
N LEU A 78 -26.70 -12.57 10.87
CA LEU A 78 -26.09 -11.56 11.73
C LEU A 78 -25.43 -12.16 12.99
N GLY A 79 -26.02 -13.21 13.58
CA GLY A 79 -25.50 -13.87 14.79
C GLY A 79 -26.59 -14.29 15.81
N ASN A 80 -27.75 -13.65 15.76
CA ASN A 80 -28.88 -13.86 16.68
C ASN A 80 -29.90 -14.89 16.19
N GLU A 81 -29.63 -15.59 15.09
CA GLU A 81 -30.58 -16.51 14.45
C GLU A 81 -31.02 -17.69 15.34
N ALA A 82 -30.22 -18.04 16.36
CA ALA A 82 -30.56 -19.08 17.34
C ALA A 82 -31.57 -18.62 18.41
N ALA A 83 -31.87 -17.32 18.51
CA ALA A 83 -32.95 -16.82 19.35
C ALA A 83 -34.32 -17.29 18.81
N THR A 84 -35.42 -17.01 19.52
CA THR A 84 -36.76 -17.38 19.03
C THR A 84 -37.70 -16.18 19.08
N ARG A 85 -38.30 -15.84 17.94
CA ARG A 85 -39.16 -14.67 17.80
C ARG A 85 -40.37 -14.71 18.74
N ASN A 86 -40.96 -15.90 18.91
CA ASN A 86 -42.10 -16.12 19.80
C ASN A 86 -41.76 -15.91 21.29
N PHE A 87 -40.47 -15.84 21.64
CA PHE A 87 -40.01 -15.52 22.99
C PHE A 87 -39.63 -14.05 23.17
N GLY A 88 -39.85 -13.21 22.16
CA GLY A 88 -39.58 -11.78 22.20
C GLY A 88 -38.27 -11.37 21.54
N ALA A 89 -37.41 -12.33 21.14
CA ALA A 89 -36.10 -12.08 20.53
C ALA A 89 -35.22 -11.14 21.39
N GLY A 90 -34.50 -10.21 20.77
CA GLY A 90 -33.74 -9.18 21.48
C GLY A 90 -34.57 -8.42 22.51
N ILE A 91 -34.07 -8.26 23.74
CA ILE A 91 -34.87 -7.72 24.87
C ILE A 91 -35.35 -6.29 24.63
N ILE A 92 -34.57 -5.46 23.94
CA ILE A 92 -34.88 -4.06 23.59
C ILE A 92 -35.33 -3.95 22.13
N SER A 93 -34.60 -4.58 21.20
CA SER A 93 -34.88 -4.44 19.75
C SER A 93 -36.07 -5.26 19.26
N HIS A 94 -36.45 -6.31 19.99
CA HIS A 94 -37.38 -7.36 19.56
C HIS A 94 -37.04 -7.96 18.18
N GLN A 95 -35.76 -7.93 17.80
CA GLN A 95 -35.25 -8.49 16.56
C GLN A 95 -34.32 -9.67 16.81
N MET A 96 -34.39 -10.66 15.93
CA MET A 96 -33.43 -11.78 15.84
C MET A 96 -32.36 -11.54 14.76
N THR A 97 -32.52 -10.52 13.94
CA THR A 97 -31.59 -10.10 12.89
C THR A 97 -32.03 -8.70 12.47
N GLY A 98 -31.11 -7.87 12.00
CA GLY A 98 -31.43 -6.48 11.72
C GLY A 98 -30.28 -5.71 11.09
N LYS A 99 -30.48 -4.40 10.93
CA LYS A 99 -29.50 -3.52 10.30
C LYS A 99 -28.41 -3.13 11.29
N THR A 100 -27.22 -2.86 10.78
CA THR A 100 -26.14 -2.20 11.53
C THR A 100 -25.99 -0.76 11.05
N HIS A 101 -26.16 0.18 11.96
CA HIS A 101 -26.09 1.62 11.70
C HIS A 101 -24.84 2.23 12.34
N PHE A 102 -24.27 3.23 11.67
CA PHE A 102 -23.22 4.05 12.26
C PHE A 102 -23.83 5.14 13.13
N ILE A 103 -23.26 5.33 14.32
CA ILE A 103 -23.65 6.38 15.27
C ILE A 103 -22.55 7.43 15.46
N SER A 104 -21.41 7.26 14.79
CA SER A 104 -20.38 8.29 14.62
C SER A 104 -19.84 8.31 13.19
N TRP A 105 -19.16 9.39 12.84
CA TRP A 105 -18.69 9.69 11.48
C TRP A 105 -17.62 10.79 11.53
N SER A 106 -16.99 11.08 10.39
CA SER A 106 -16.09 12.23 10.23
C SER A 106 -16.79 13.55 10.55
N MET A 107 -16.13 14.43 11.31
CA MET A 107 -16.69 15.73 11.72
C MET A 107 -16.62 16.80 10.63
N ASP A 108 -15.75 16.64 9.65
CA ASP A 108 -15.41 17.67 8.65
C ASP A 108 -15.47 17.16 7.20
N VAL A 109 -15.37 15.85 6.95
CA VAL A 109 -15.51 15.27 5.61
C VAL A 109 -16.96 14.92 5.32
N HIS A 110 -17.48 15.52 4.24
CA HIS A 110 -18.85 15.37 3.81
C HIS A 110 -18.92 14.96 2.33
N PHE A 111 -19.79 14.00 2.03
CA PHE A 111 -20.18 13.67 0.66
C PHE A 111 -21.69 13.84 0.52
N GLU A 112 -22.12 14.46 -0.57
CA GLU A 112 -23.54 14.80 -0.79
C GLU A 112 -24.15 15.58 0.39
N GLY A 113 -23.35 16.42 1.05
CA GLY A 113 -23.77 17.20 2.23
C GLY A 113 -23.91 16.38 3.52
N LYS A 114 -23.52 15.11 3.53
CA LYS A 114 -23.60 14.22 4.70
C LYS A 114 -22.22 13.78 5.14
N ASN A 115 -22.01 13.69 6.45
CA ASN A 115 -20.78 13.14 7.02
C ASN A 115 -20.56 11.69 6.57
N VAL A 116 -19.29 11.28 6.62
CA VAL A 116 -18.87 9.97 6.11
C VAL A 116 -18.49 9.04 7.27
N PRO A 117 -19.08 7.85 7.37
CA PRO A 117 -18.62 6.84 8.32
C PRO A 117 -17.31 6.21 7.90
N ARG A 118 -16.46 5.82 8.85
CA ARG A 118 -15.10 5.37 8.60
C ARG A 118 -14.68 4.17 9.46
N HIS A 119 -13.43 3.75 9.33
CA HIS A 119 -12.75 2.97 10.35
C HIS A 119 -12.88 3.63 11.74
N ILE A 120 -13.02 2.81 12.78
CA ILE A 120 -13.23 3.11 14.21
C ILE A 120 -14.48 3.93 14.56
N ASP A 121 -15.27 4.35 13.58
CA ASP A 121 -16.57 4.94 13.85
C ASP A 121 -17.51 3.89 14.47
N LEU A 122 -18.22 4.29 15.52
CA LEU A 122 -19.08 3.41 16.31
C LEU A 122 -20.33 3.03 15.54
N THR A 123 -20.76 1.79 15.77
CA THR A 123 -21.96 1.22 15.18
C THR A 123 -22.84 0.56 16.22
N THR A 124 -24.12 0.47 15.92
CA THR A 124 -25.12 -0.29 16.68
C THR A 124 -25.76 -1.31 15.74
N SER A 125 -25.98 -2.54 16.21
CA SER A 125 -26.38 -3.70 15.40
C SER A 125 -27.82 -4.12 15.67
N ASN A 126 -28.34 -5.10 14.91
CA ASN A 126 -29.65 -5.73 15.16
C ASN A 126 -30.84 -4.74 15.25
N HIS A 127 -30.81 -3.68 14.45
CA HIS A 127 -31.87 -2.68 14.44
C HIS A 127 -33.16 -3.16 13.74
N GLY A 128 -34.27 -3.03 14.46
CA GLY A 128 -35.64 -2.91 13.92
C GLY A 128 -36.34 -1.60 14.31
N SER A 129 -35.70 -0.79 15.18
CA SER A 129 -36.10 0.55 15.64
C SER A 129 -34.83 1.33 16.03
N ASN A 130 -34.97 2.56 16.58
CA ASN A 130 -33.83 3.34 17.08
C ASN A 130 -33.20 2.77 18.36
N ALA A 131 -33.85 1.80 19.02
CA ALA A 131 -33.34 1.16 20.22
C ALA A 131 -32.53 -0.11 19.87
N ASN A 132 -31.41 -0.34 20.56
CA ASN A 132 -30.51 -1.47 20.31
C ASN A 132 -30.08 -2.16 21.63
N ASN A 133 -29.99 -3.49 21.60
CA ASN A 133 -29.45 -4.33 22.68
C ASN A 133 -27.91 -4.33 22.73
N ALA A 134 -27.28 -4.36 21.54
CA ALA A 134 -25.84 -4.54 21.44
C ALA A 134 -25.10 -3.25 21.80
N VAL A 135 -24.03 -3.37 22.59
CA VAL A 135 -23.15 -2.24 22.92
C VAL A 135 -22.57 -1.64 21.63
N PRO A 136 -22.46 -0.29 21.53
CA PRO A 136 -21.80 0.35 20.41
C PRO A 136 -20.41 -0.25 20.16
N THR A 137 -20.20 -0.76 18.95
CA THR A 137 -18.99 -1.48 18.55
C THR A 137 -18.37 -0.80 17.34
N PRO A 138 -17.04 -0.60 17.29
CA PRO A 138 -16.39 0.09 16.18
C PRO A 138 -16.48 -0.71 14.87
N ASN A 139 -16.61 0.01 13.76
CA ASN A 139 -16.37 -0.53 12.42
C ASN A 139 -14.87 -0.68 12.17
N LEU A 140 -14.43 -1.92 11.94
CA LEU A 140 -13.04 -2.27 11.68
C LEU A 140 -12.79 -2.29 10.18
N ALA A 141 -11.82 -1.49 9.75
CA ALA A 141 -11.33 -1.33 8.39
C ALA A 141 -9.86 -0.88 8.50
N GLN A 142 -9.34 -0.08 7.58
CA GLN A 142 -7.96 0.40 7.62
C GLN A 142 -7.85 1.83 8.19
N SER A 143 -6.81 2.12 8.96
CA SER A 143 -6.34 3.48 9.22
C SER A 143 -5.35 3.94 8.14
N ALA A 144 -5.25 5.22 7.83
CA ALA A 144 -4.26 5.75 6.88
C ALA A 144 -2.82 5.56 7.41
N THR A 145 -2.64 5.51 8.73
CA THR A 145 -1.36 5.17 9.38
C THR A 145 -1.09 3.68 9.32
N SER A 146 -2.12 2.84 9.28
CA SER A 146 -1.99 1.50 8.69
C SER A 146 -1.92 1.61 7.18
N SER A 147 -0.91 2.30 6.66
CA SER A 147 -0.36 1.93 5.37
C SER A 147 -0.05 0.43 5.46
N PRO A 148 -0.24 -0.37 4.40
CA PRO A 148 0.28 -1.73 4.34
C PRO A 148 1.81 -1.83 4.56
N GLY A 149 2.49 -0.71 4.85
CA GLY A 149 3.94 -0.62 5.01
C GLY A 149 4.46 -0.25 6.40
N GLN A 150 3.64 -0.15 7.45
CA GLN A 150 4.13 0.00 8.83
C GLN A 150 4.18 -1.35 9.56
N VAL A 151 4.98 -2.27 9.03
CA VAL A 151 5.57 -3.31 9.88
C VAL A 151 6.68 -2.60 10.66
N THR A 152 6.62 -2.58 11.99
CA THR A 152 7.79 -2.25 12.81
C THR A 152 8.82 -3.36 12.58
N LEU A 153 9.59 -3.24 11.49
CA LEU A 153 10.61 -4.20 11.11
C LEU A 153 11.75 -4.06 12.11
N ASN A 154 11.82 -4.99 13.06
CA ASN A 154 12.94 -5.09 13.99
C ASN A 154 14.14 -5.86 13.38
N ALA A 155 13.94 -6.47 12.22
CA ALA A 155 14.93 -7.26 11.49
C ALA A 155 14.75 -7.10 9.98
N CYS A 156 15.82 -7.40 9.23
CA CYS A 156 15.78 -7.44 7.77
C CYS A 156 14.81 -8.53 7.30
N PRO A 157 13.76 -8.19 6.53
CA PRO A 157 12.72 -9.17 6.15
C PRO A 157 13.26 -10.28 5.22
N CYS A 158 14.41 -10.06 4.58
CA CYS A 158 15.02 -11.01 3.66
C CYS A 158 15.88 -12.08 4.34
N CYS A 159 16.66 -11.70 5.35
CA CYS A 159 17.65 -12.59 5.97
C CYS A 159 17.39 -12.84 7.46
N ASN A 160 16.38 -12.20 8.04
CA ASN A 160 16.04 -12.22 9.47
C ASN A 160 17.18 -11.76 10.40
N GLY A 161 18.24 -11.15 9.85
CA GLY A 161 19.32 -10.52 10.61
C GLY A 161 18.99 -9.06 10.96
N PRO A 162 19.94 -8.33 11.59
CA PRO A 162 19.77 -6.91 11.87
C PRO A 162 19.46 -6.09 10.62
N LEU A 163 18.68 -5.01 10.78
CA LEU A 163 18.44 -4.05 9.69
C LEU A 163 19.76 -3.52 9.14
N HIS A 164 19.87 -3.58 7.82
CA HIS A 164 20.99 -3.00 7.07
C HIS A 164 20.90 -1.47 7.05
N ASP A 165 22.03 -0.80 6.79
CA ASP A 165 22.09 0.67 6.72
C ASP A 165 21.08 1.24 5.71
N ASN A 166 20.80 0.54 4.61
CA ASN A 166 19.80 0.94 3.62
C ASN A 166 18.34 0.66 4.02
N GLN A 167 18.09 0.18 5.24
CA GLN A 167 16.76 -0.17 5.74
C GLN A 167 16.33 0.69 6.93
N LYS A 168 17.22 1.56 7.43
CA LYS A 168 16.99 2.40 8.61
C LYS A 168 17.56 3.79 8.42
N ASP A 169 16.95 4.76 9.08
CA ASP A 169 17.46 6.11 9.16
C ASP A 169 18.76 6.12 9.97
N PRO A 170 19.88 6.66 9.44
CA PRO A 170 21.18 6.65 10.11
C PRO A 170 21.26 7.58 11.33
N VAL A 171 20.32 8.51 11.50
CA VAL A 171 20.28 9.43 12.64
C VAL A 171 19.47 8.82 13.78
N THR A 172 18.26 8.33 13.49
CA THR A 172 17.33 7.84 14.52
C THR A 172 17.44 6.33 14.76
N GLY A 173 18.04 5.59 13.83
CA GLY A 173 18.10 4.13 13.85
C GLY A 173 16.76 3.44 13.53
N GLN A 174 15.69 4.21 13.32
CA GLN A 174 14.36 3.68 13.02
C GLN A 174 14.31 3.10 11.61
N PRO A 175 13.58 1.99 11.37
CA PRO A 175 13.39 1.48 10.02
C PRO A 175 12.75 2.53 9.13
N PHE A 176 13.22 2.63 7.87
CA PHE A 176 12.49 3.39 6.87
C PHE A 176 11.11 2.77 6.67
N GLU A 177 10.11 3.60 6.34
CA GLU A 177 8.80 3.09 5.95
C GLU A 177 8.92 2.20 4.70
N THR A 178 8.08 1.17 4.62
CA THR A 178 8.03 0.31 3.44
C THR A 178 6.96 0.78 2.46
N VAL A 179 7.11 0.38 1.21
CA VAL A 179 6.25 0.76 0.09
C VAL A 179 6.15 -0.42 -0.88
N PRO A 180 5.01 -0.66 -1.54
CA PRO A 180 4.92 -1.70 -2.56
C PRO A 180 5.90 -1.47 -3.72
N GLU A 181 6.44 -2.54 -4.32
CA GLU A 181 7.41 -2.52 -5.45
C GLU A 181 6.97 -1.53 -6.54
N MET A 182 5.74 -1.68 -7.03
CA MET A 182 5.23 -0.85 -8.12
C MET A 182 4.98 0.60 -7.71
N GLU A 183 4.71 0.85 -6.42
CA GLU A 183 4.60 2.22 -5.91
C GLU A 183 6.00 2.85 -5.76
N PHE A 184 7.03 2.09 -5.38
CA PHE A 184 8.42 2.58 -5.33
C PHE A 184 8.86 3.13 -6.70
N TYR A 185 8.74 2.34 -7.76
CA TYR A 185 9.07 2.79 -9.12
C TYR A 185 8.14 3.90 -9.61
N GLY A 186 6.84 3.81 -9.27
CA GLY A 186 5.85 4.82 -9.64
C GLY A 186 6.12 6.20 -9.06
N ARG A 187 6.58 6.27 -7.79
CA ARG A 187 6.95 7.53 -7.14
C ARG A 187 8.13 8.21 -7.83
N ILE A 188 9.14 7.44 -8.26
CA ILE A 188 10.28 7.97 -9.01
C ILE A 188 9.81 8.54 -10.35
N ALA A 189 8.98 7.79 -11.09
CA ALA A 189 8.42 8.22 -12.36
C ALA A 189 7.59 9.50 -12.19
N GLN A 190 6.68 9.53 -11.21
CA GLN A 190 5.84 10.69 -10.93
C GLN A 190 6.66 11.94 -10.61
N TYR A 191 7.72 11.81 -9.80
CA TYR A 191 8.61 12.92 -9.50
C TYR A 191 9.27 13.50 -10.76
N ARG A 192 9.77 12.64 -11.66
CA ARG A 192 10.39 13.09 -12.92
C ARG A 192 9.38 13.67 -13.90
N MET A 193 8.18 13.10 -13.99
CA MET A 193 7.08 13.63 -14.80
C MET A 193 6.63 15.02 -14.31
N ASN A 194 6.54 15.24 -12.99
CA ASN A 194 6.22 16.54 -12.41
C ASN A 194 7.29 17.57 -12.75
N ARG A 195 8.58 17.22 -12.62
CA ARG A 195 9.69 18.13 -12.98
C ARG A 195 9.70 18.48 -14.48
N ARG A 196 9.37 17.53 -15.35
CA ARG A 196 9.19 17.81 -16.78
C ARG A 196 8.06 18.82 -17.00
N ALA A 197 6.89 18.60 -16.40
CA ALA A 197 5.74 19.49 -16.53
C ALA A 197 6.05 20.90 -15.99
N ASP A 198 6.76 21.01 -14.88
CA ASP A 198 7.23 22.28 -14.32
C ASP A 198 8.17 23.00 -15.29
N MET A 199 9.15 22.28 -15.84
CA MET A 199 10.09 22.85 -16.82
C MET A 199 9.37 23.31 -18.09
N GLN A 200 8.44 22.52 -18.62
CA GLN A 200 7.64 22.90 -19.80
C GLN A 200 6.83 24.18 -19.55
N ARG A 201 6.21 24.32 -18.37
CA ARG A 201 5.51 25.56 -17.98
C ARG A 201 6.44 26.77 -17.91
N ILE A 202 7.66 26.58 -17.42
CA ILE A 202 8.67 27.64 -17.38
C ILE A 202 9.09 28.05 -18.80
N LEU A 203 9.35 27.08 -19.68
CA LEU A 203 9.73 27.36 -21.07
C LEU A 203 8.62 28.08 -21.84
N GLN A 204 7.37 27.67 -21.66
CA GLN A 204 6.22 28.36 -22.23
C GLN A 204 6.16 29.83 -21.79
N ARG A 205 6.35 30.10 -20.49
CA ARG A 205 6.39 31.48 -19.97
C ARG A 205 7.51 32.31 -20.57
N ILE A 206 8.65 31.69 -20.90
CA ILE A 206 9.78 32.36 -21.56
C ILE A 206 9.43 32.67 -23.02
N GLU A 207 8.80 31.73 -23.73
CA GLU A 207 8.33 31.94 -25.11
C GLU A 207 7.28 33.06 -25.19
N GLU A 208 6.40 33.14 -24.19
CA GLU A 208 5.40 34.21 -24.04
C GLU A 208 6.00 35.56 -23.57
N GLY A 209 7.31 35.62 -23.28
CA GLY A 209 7.98 36.83 -22.80
C GLY A 209 7.65 37.21 -21.35
N SER A 210 6.90 36.38 -20.62
CA SER A 210 6.51 36.63 -19.21
C SER A 210 7.59 36.25 -18.18
N MET A 211 8.70 35.68 -18.65
CA MET A 211 9.84 35.29 -17.83
C MET A 211 11.12 35.30 -18.67
N LEU A 212 12.26 35.63 -18.07
CA LEU A 212 13.56 35.52 -18.73
C LEU A 212 14.18 34.13 -18.52
N MET A 213 14.89 33.64 -19.55
CA MET A 213 15.68 32.41 -19.47
C MET A 213 16.75 32.54 -18.38
N LEU A 214 16.70 31.66 -17.37
CA LEU A 214 17.70 31.67 -16.30
C LEU A 214 18.99 31.00 -16.79
N PRO A 215 20.19 31.52 -16.44
CA PRO A 215 21.47 30.99 -16.95
C PRO A 215 21.65 29.48 -16.72
N TRP A 216 21.26 28.98 -15.55
CA TRP A 216 21.40 27.58 -15.18
C TRP A 216 20.66 26.62 -16.12
N MET A 217 19.61 27.07 -16.81
CA MET A 217 18.81 26.24 -17.72
C MET A 217 19.62 25.79 -18.95
N ASN A 218 20.58 26.61 -19.38
CA ASN A 218 21.44 26.34 -20.53
C ASN A 218 22.80 25.72 -20.12
N ASN A 219 23.09 25.63 -18.83
CA ASN A 219 24.27 24.90 -18.37
C ASN A 219 24.18 23.45 -18.84
N LEU A 220 25.31 22.85 -19.20
CA LEU A 220 25.35 21.45 -19.58
C LEU A 220 25.31 20.57 -18.32
N ASP A 221 24.40 19.61 -18.31
CA ASP A 221 24.39 18.56 -17.30
C ASP A 221 25.60 17.63 -17.52
N PRO A 222 26.42 17.39 -16.48
CA PRO A 222 27.70 16.69 -16.63
C PRO A 222 27.56 15.20 -17.00
N LYS A 223 26.37 14.60 -16.81
CA LYS A 223 26.14 13.18 -17.13
C LYS A 223 25.59 12.98 -18.53
N SER A 224 24.66 13.83 -18.94
CA SER A 224 23.98 13.72 -20.24
C SER A 224 24.61 14.56 -21.35
N GLY A 225 25.37 15.60 -20.99
CA GLY A 225 25.88 16.58 -21.94
C GLY A 225 24.80 17.48 -22.55
N LEU A 226 23.55 17.38 -22.09
CA LEU A 226 22.43 18.20 -22.55
C LEU A 226 22.30 19.46 -21.68
N PRO A 227 21.74 20.56 -22.22
CA PRO A 227 21.27 21.66 -21.40
C PRO A 227 20.35 21.14 -20.28
N VAL A 228 20.49 21.67 -19.06
CA VAL A 228 19.75 21.19 -17.88
C VAL A 228 18.23 21.15 -18.14
N LYS A 229 17.68 22.15 -18.83
CA LYS A 229 16.26 22.19 -19.21
C LYS A 229 15.83 20.97 -20.05
N ASP A 230 16.66 20.60 -21.03
CA ASP A 230 16.39 19.51 -21.96
C ASP A 230 16.59 18.16 -21.28
N ASN A 231 17.60 18.07 -20.39
CA ASN A 231 17.82 16.88 -19.57
C ASN A 231 16.64 16.61 -18.63
N ILE A 232 16.06 17.65 -18.00
CA ILE A 232 14.88 17.49 -17.13
C ILE A 232 13.69 16.93 -17.92
N ILE A 233 13.45 17.44 -19.14
CA ILE A 233 12.36 16.97 -20.00
C ILE A 233 12.60 15.52 -20.40
N ARG A 234 13.80 15.22 -20.93
CA ARG A 234 14.22 13.87 -21.32
C ARG A 234 14.02 12.86 -20.19
N MET A 235 14.48 13.18 -18.99
CA MET A 235 14.33 12.31 -17.82
C MET A 235 12.86 12.04 -17.51
N GLY A 236 11.97 13.04 -17.61
CA GLY A 236 10.53 12.83 -17.42
C GLY A 236 9.91 11.91 -18.47
N ASP A 237 10.25 12.09 -19.74
CA ASP A 237 9.77 11.25 -20.85
C ASP A 237 10.25 9.80 -20.72
N GLU A 238 11.53 9.61 -20.41
CA GLU A 238 12.13 8.29 -20.23
C GLU A 238 11.51 7.56 -19.03
N CYS A 239 11.34 8.23 -17.88
CA CYS A 239 10.73 7.63 -16.69
C CYS A 239 9.28 7.21 -16.95
N GLU A 240 8.49 8.05 -17.63
CA GLU A 240 7.10 7.72 -17.97
C GLU A 240 7.03 6.49 -18.88
N ARG A 241 7.85 6.45 -19.93
CA ARG A 241 7.93 5.33 -20.85
C ARG A 241 8.36 4.05 -20.16
N ASP A 242 9.44 4.11 -19.37
CA ASP A 242 10.00 2.96 -18.67
C ASP A 242 9.03 2.45 -17.60
N PHE A 243 8.35 3.31 -16.84
CA PHE A 243 7.38 2.86 -15.84
C PHE A 243 6.18 2.16 -16.48
N LYS A 244 5.62 2.71 -17.56
CA LYS A 244 4.56 2.05 -18.34
C LYS A 244 5.02 0.70 -18.90
N LYS A 245 6.28 0.60 -19.34
CA LYS A 245 6.88 -0.64 -19.82
C LYS A 245 7.02 -1.66 -18.68
N LEU A 246 7.53 -1.23 -17.53
CA LEU A 246 7.70 -2.07 -16.34
C LEU A 246 6.38 -2.67 -15.87
N GLN A 247 5.31 -1.86 -15.80
CA GLN A 247 3.96 -2.33 -15.43
C GLN A 247 3.51 -3.49 -16.33
N LYS A 248 3.63 -3.33 -17.65
CA LYS A 248 3.26 -4.37 -18.62
C LYS A 248 4.11 -5.62 -18.48
N LEU A 249 5.44 -5.46 -18.37
CA LEU A 249 6.36 -6.58 -18.26
C LEU A 249 6.17 -7.36 -16.95
N ARG A 250 6.00 -6.68 -15.81
CA ARG A 250 5.76 -7.32 -14.50
C ARG A 250 4.43 -8.08 -14.47
N GLN A 251 3.38 -7.52 -15.08
CA GLN A 251 2.09 -8.20 -15.18
C GLN A 251 2.19 -9.45 -16.07
N LYS A 252 2.90 -9.36 -17.20
CA LYS A 252 3.06 -10.47 -18.15
C LYS A 252 3.98 -11.57 -17.60
N ASN A 253 5.02 -11.21 -16.85
CA ASN A 253 6.05 -12.13 -16.39
C ASN A 253 6.21 -12.10 -14.85
N PRO A 254 5.23 -12.63 -14.09
CA PRO A 254 5.24 -12.56 -12.63
C PRO A 254 6.36 -13.40 -11.99
N ASN A 255 6.87 -14.42 -12.70
CA ASN A 255 7.82 -15.41 -12.19
C ASN A 255 9.25 -15.25 -12.75
N CYS A 256 9.60 -14.08 -13.30
CA CYS A 256 10.96 -13.86 -13.78
C CYS A 256 11.99 -14.06 -12.64
N PRO A 257 13.19 -14.58 -12.93
CA PRO A 257 14.20 -14.82 -11.89
C PRO A 257 14.64 -13.57 -11.11
N ASN A 258 14.57 -12.39 -11.73
CA ASN A 258 14.96 -11.11 -11.14
C ASN A 258 13.89 -10.44 -10.27
N VAL A 259 12.73 -11.06 -10.09
CA VAL A 259 11.62 -10.48 -9.31
C VAL A 259 11.19 -11.42 -8.20
N HIS A 260 10.51 -10.88 -7.20
CA HIS A 260 9.96 -11.66 -6.09
C HIS A 260 8.49 -11.98 -6.36
N ASN A 261 8.09 -13.20 -6.01
CA ASN A 261 6.71 -13.66 -6.04
C ASN A 261 6.43 -14.54 -4.79
N PRO A 262 5.53 -14.15 -3.87
CA PRO A 262 4.74 -12.92 -3.89
C PRO A 262 5.62 -11.65 -3.79
N PRO A 263 5.21 -10.53 -4.42
CA PRO A 263 5.89 -9.26 -4.25
C PRO A 263 5.74 -8.76 -2.81
N ASP A 264 6.57 -7.80 -2.40
CA ASP A 264 6.47 -7.08 -1.13
C ASP A 264 6.63 -7.94 0.14
N GLN A 265 7.13 -9.18 0.01
CA GLN A 265 7.38 -10.09 1.12
C GLN A 265 8.83 -10.56 1.14
N GLY A 266 9.36 -10.84 2.34
CA GLY A 266 10.72 -11.34 2.50
C GLY A 266 11.76 -10.43 1.85
N CYS A 267 12.47 -10.97 0.86
CA CYS A 267 13.44 -10.19 0.08
C CYS A 267 12.81 -9.18 -0.89
N GLY A 268 11.51 -9.26 -1.14
CA GLY A 268 10.73 -8.35 -2.00
C GLY A 268 10.27 -7.06 -1.35
N VAL A 269 10.51 -6.86 -0.05
CA VAL A 269 10.13 -5.64 0.66
C VAL A 269 10.96 -4.45 0.17
N HIS A 270 10.29 -3.39 -0.27
CA HIS A 270 10.92 -2.12 -0.65
C HIS A 270 10.77 -1.08 0.47
N PHE A 271 11.84 -0.33 0.73
CA PHE A 271 11.92 0.74 1.71
C PHE A 271 11.98 2.10 1.01
N LYS A 272 11.37 3.11 1.64
CA LYS A 272 11.47 4.53 1.28
C LYS A 272 12.82 5.09 1.72
N VAL A 273 13.90 4.70 1.04
CA VAL A 273 15.27 5.10 1.42
C VAL A 273 15.50 6.58 1.11
N LEU A 274 15.43 7.42 2.14
CA LEU A 274 15.51 8.88 2.02
C LEU A 274 16.94 9.41 1.79
N GLN A 275 17.96 8.60 2.09
CA GLN A 275 19.36 9.01 1.98
C GLN A 275 20.11 8.12 0.98
N PRO A 276 20.85 8.70 0.02
CA PRO A 276 21.64 7.95 -0.95
C PRO A 276 22.86 7.32 -0.30
N GLY A 277 23.48 6.34 -0.98
CA GLY A 277 24.77 5.79 -0.55
C GLY A 277 24.72 4.91 0.71
N LEU A 278 23.52 4.58 1.20
CA LEU A 278 23.34 3.64 2.31
C LEU A 278 23.48 2.17 1.87
N ALA A 279 23.52 1.91 0.56
CA ALA A 279 23.71 0.59 -0.04
C ALA A 279 25.10 -0.03 0.21
N GLY A 280 25.13 -1.32 0.49
CA GLY A 280 26.27 -2.01 1.13
C GLY A 280 27.44 -2.44 0.24
N GLU A 281 27.36 -2.37 -1.08
CA GLU A 281 28.46 -2.86 -1.96
C GLU A 281 29.73 -2.03 -1.80
N ALA A 282 29.61 -0.70 -1.85
CA ALA A 282 30.74 0.22 -1.69
C ALA A 282 31.29 0.22 -0.25
N LYS A 283 30.43 -0.05 0.74
CA LYS A 283 30.82 -0.09 2.16
C LYS A 283 31.52 -1.38 2.54
N HIS A 284 31.21 -2.51 1.89
CA HIS A 284 31.72 -3.83 2.24
C HIS A 284 32.14 -4.66 1.01
N PRO A 285 33.17 -4.22 0.26
CA PRO A 285 33.56 -4.83 -1.01
C PRO A 285 33.92 -6.32 -0.88
N THR A 286 34.65 -6.71 0.17
CA THR A 286 35.02 -8.11 0.41
C THR A 286 33.80 -8.99 0.70
N ARG A 287 32.82 -8.47 1.46
CA ARG A 287 31.60 -9.21 1.80
C ARG A 287 30.70 -9.36 0.57
N TRP A 288 30.63 -8.32 -0.24
CA TRP A 288 29.94 -8.34 -1.53
C TRP A 288 30.55 -9.36 -2.48
N ALA A 289 31.87 -9.34 -2.70
CA ALA A 289 32.55 -10.31 -3.56
C ALA A 289 32.22 -11.77 -3.17
N ARG A 290 32.26 -12.07 -1.86
CA ARG A 290 31.86 -13.41 -1.35
C ARG A 290 30.37 -13.71 -1.60
N ALA A 291 29.47 -12.74 -1.47
CA ALA A 291 28.05 -12.95 -1.74
C ALA A 291 27.79 -13.19 -3.24
N ARG A 292 28.46 -12.43 -4.11
CA ARG A 292 28.44 -12.61 -5.57
C ARG A 292 28.89 -14.02 -5.96
N ASP A 293 30.06 -14.46 -5.50
CA ASP A 293 30.62 -15.77 -5.86
C ASP A 293 29.71 -16.92 -5.38
N ARG A 294 29.13 -16.79 -4.18
CA ARG A 294 28.14 -17.75 -3.67
C ARG A 294 26.86 -17.76 -4.49
N SER A 295 26.38 -16.59 -4.94
CA SER A 295 25.20 -16.49 -5.81
C SER A 295 25.45 -17.22 -7.12
N ILE A 296 26.57 -16.93 -7.80
CA ILE A 296 26.94 -17.61 -9.06
C ILE A 296 26.97 -19.13 -8.85
N LYS A 297 27.62 -19.61 -7.77
CA LYS A 297 27.66 -21.04 -7.44
C LYS A 297 26.27 -21.63 -7.22
N GLU A 298 25.40 -20.95 -6.47
CA GLU A 298 24.03 -21.41 -6.23
C GLU A 298 23.23 -21.51 -7.53
N TRP A 299 23.32 -20.53 -8.42
CA TRP A 299 22.62 -20.55 -9.70
C TRP A 299 23.16 -21.62 -10.65
N LYS A 300 24.47 -21.90 -10.63
CA LYS A 300 25.05 -23.07 -11.31
C LYS A 300 24.48 -24.39 -10.78
N THR A 301 24.34 -24.54 -9.46
CA THR A 301 23.71 -25.74 -8.87
C THR A 301 22.23 -25.91 -9.24
N LYS A 302 21.55 -24.82 -9.61
CA LYS A 302 20.18 -24.83 -10.14
C LYS A 302 20.11 -25.16 -11.64
N GLY A 303 21.25 -25.48 -12.28
CA GLY A 303 21.32 -25.89 -13.68
C GLY A 303 21.50 -24.75 -14.67
N HIS A 304 21.84 -23.54 -14.22
CA HIS A 304 22.10 -22.41 -15.11
C HIS A 304 23.57 -22.33 -15.53
N GLU A 305 23.80 -22.01 -16.80
CA GLU A 305 25.13 -21.66 -17.31
C GLU A 305 25.43 -20.20 -16.96
N VAL A 306 26.33 -19.97 -15.99
CA VAL A 306 26.68 -18.64 -15.49
C VAL A 306 28.22 -18.47 -15.52
N PRO A 307 28.76 -17.43 -16.19
CA PRO A 307 30.19 -17.13 -16.12
C PRO A 307 30.65 -16.80 -14.69
N ASP A 308 31.89 -17.16 -14.30
CA ASP A 308 32.41 -16.87 -12.96
C ASP A 308 32.60 -15.37 -12.68
N ASN A 309 32.74 -14.58 -13.74
CA ASN A 309 32.85 -13.12 -13.69
C ASN A 309 31.52 -12.42 -14.00
N ASP A 310 30.40 -13.14 -14.04
CA ASP A 310 29.11 -12.54 -14.40
C ASP A 310 28.69 -11.45 -13.40
N LYS A 311 27.98 -10.44 -13.92
CA LYS A 311 27.39 -9.39 -13.09
C LYS A 311 26.22 -10.00 -12.32
N VAL A 312 26.22 -9.86 -11.00
CA VAL A 312 25.10 -10.23 -10.13
C VAL A 312 24.29 -8.98 -9.78
N ASN A 313 22.98 -9.05 -10.01
CA ASN A 313 22.03 -7.97 -9.74
C ASN A 313 21.25 -8.26 -8.45
N HIS A 314 20.77 -7.19 -7.81
CA HIS A 314 19.79 -7.30 -6.73
C HIS A 314 18.38 -7.31 -7.30
N LYS A 315 17.57 -8.30 -6.92
CA LYS A 315 16.16 -8.38 -7.30
C LYS A 315 15.33 -7.23 -6.73
N THR A 316 15.54 -6.93 -5.46
CA THR A 316 15.11 -5.70 -4.80
C THR A 316 16.32 -4.77 -4.72
N PRO A 317 16.28 -3.59 -5.36
CA PRO A 317 17.42 -2.68 -5.40
C PRO A 317 17.93 -2.27 -4.03
N ALA A 318 19.23 -2.01 -3.93
CA ALA A 318 19.82 -1.54 -2.69
C ALA A 318 19.32 -0.13 -2.29
N ASP A 319 19.03 0.75 -3.26
CA ASP A 319 18.36 2.05 -3.03
C ASP A 319 16.88 1.90 -2.62
N ALA A 320 16.33 0.69 -2.68
CA ALA A 320 15.02 0.34 -2.16
C ALA A 320 15.11 -0.49 -0.87
N GLY A 321 16.27 -0.49 -0.19
CA GLY A 321 16.45 -1.26 1.05
C GLY A 321 16.58 -2.78 0.85
N GLY A 322 16.85 -3.23 -0.37
CA GLY A 322 17.13 -4.63 -0.66
C GLY A 322 18.31 -5.17 0.14
N CYS A 323 18.21 -6.42 0.58
CA CYS A 323 19.29 -7.07 1.33
C CYS A 323 20.51 -7.24 0.44
N PRO A 324 21.69 -6.69 0.81
CA PRO A 324 22.84 -6.67 -0.08
C PRO A 324 23.52 -8.03 -0.26
N PHE A 325 23.36 -8.95 0.70
CA PHE A 325 24.16 -10.18 0.77
C PHE A 325 23.35 -11.48 0.75
N SER A 326 22.02 -11.40 0.79
CA SER A 326 21.17 -12.59 0.76
C SER A 326 21.11 -13.15 -0.64
N LEU A 327 21.42 -14.44 -0.79
CA LEU A 327 21.39 -15.12 -2.09
C LEU A 327 19.97 -15.15 -2.70
N GLN A 328 18.93 -15.04 -1.86
CA GLN A 328 17.54 -14.92 -2.29
C GLN A 328 17.25 -13.58 -2.99
N ASN A 329 18.04 -12.54 -2.70
CA ASN A 329 17.93 -11.24 -3.36
C ASN A 329 18.92 -11.07 -4.53
N LEU A 330 19.67 -12.12 -4.90
CA LEU A 330 20.72 -12.03 -5.91
C LEU A 330 20.42 -12.89 -7.13
N VAL A 331 20.69 -12.35 -8.31
CA VAL A 331 20.53 -13.04 -9.58
C VAL A 331 21.65 -12.66 -10.56
N PRO A 332 22.42 -13.63 -11.10
CA PRO A 332 23.37 -13.36 -12.18
C PRO A 332 22.65 -12.89 -13.45
N THR A 333 23.27 -11.99 -14.20
CA THR A 333 22.71 -11.42 -15.43
C THR A 333 22.49 -12.49 -16.49
N ALA A 334 23.39 -13.48 -16.58
CA ALA A 334 23.28 -14.60 -17.52
C ALA A 334 22.02 -15.48 -17.31
N VAL A 335 21.41 -15.42 -16.12
CA VAL A 335 20.13 -16.10 -15.83
C VAL A 335 18.94 -15.39 -16.48
N LEU A 336 19.06 -14.09 -16.76
CA LEU A 336 17.98 -13.25 -17.26
C LEU A 336 17.96 -13.29 -18.79
N LYS A 337 16.85 -13.79 -19.35
CA LYS A 337 16.62 -13.85 -20.80
C LYS A 337 15.45 -12.97 -21.19
N ASP A 338 15.49 -12.46 -22.42
CA ASP A 338 14.38 -11.76 -23.07
C ASP A 338 13.72 -10.69 -22.19
N GLU A 339 12.42 -10.85 -21.91
CA GLU A 339 11.63 -9.92 -21.13
C GLU A 339 12.05 -9.84 -19.66
N CYS A 340 12.64 -10.89 -19.08
CA CYS A 340 13.17 -10.82 -17.71
C CYS A 340 14.41 -9.91 -17.63
N LEU A 341 15.29 -9.97 -18.64
CA LEU A 341 16.41 -9.04 -18.74
C LEU A 341 15.90 -7.60 -18.97
N GLU A 342 14.83 -7.45 -19.75
CA GLU A 342 14.24 -6.12 -19.94
C GLU A 342 13.57 -5.56 -18.68
N ILE A 343 13.00 -6.40 -17.81
CA ILE A 343 12.52 -5.97 -16.48
C ILE A 343 13.69 -5.41 -15.67
N GLU A 344 14.78 -6.16 -15.55
CA GLU A 344 16.00 -5.75 -14.82
C GLU A 344 16.53 -4.41 -15.35
N ASN A 345 16.67 -4.29 -16.67
CA ASN A 345 17.15 -3.07 -17.31
C ASN A 345 16.21 -1.89 -17.04
N THR A 346 14.89 -2.11 -17.11
CA THR A 346 13.89 -1.06 -16.89
C THR A 346 13.87 -0.61 -15.42
N GLN A 347 13.90 -1.55 -14.47
CA GLN A 347 14.02 -1.25 -13.04
C GLN A 347 15.29 -0.45 -12.74
N THR A 348 16.43 -0.87 -13.30
CA THR A 348 17.72 -0.16 -13.18
C THR A 348 17.64 1.26 -13.74
N ARG A 349 17.05 1.45 -14.94
CA ARG A 349 16.90 2.79 -15.54
C ARG A 349 16.06 3.70 -14.67
N ILE A 350 14.92 3.23 -14.14
CA ILE A 350 14.06 4.02 -13.25
C ILE A 350 14.80 4.33 -11.94
N GLN A 351 15.42 3.33 -11.30
CA GLN A 351 16.19 3.53 -10.07
C GLN A 351 17.28 4.59 -10.22
N ASN A 352 18.01 4.59 -11.34
CA ASN A 352 19.05 5.58 -11.63
C ASN A 352 18.50 7.01 -11.80
N MET A 353 17.18 7.18 -11.88
CA MET A 353 16.52 8.47 -11.84
C MET A 353 16.12 8.91 -10.42
N LEU A 354 16.49 8.18 -9.37
CA LEU A 354 16.40 8.69 -8.00
C LEU A 354 17.30 9.94 -7.85
N PRO A 355 16.80 11.00 -7.21
CA PRO A 355 17.62 12.17 -6.96
C PRO A 355 18.75 11.84 -5.96
N PRO A 356 19.93 12.49 -6.11
CA PRO A 356 21.10 12.23 -5.27
C PRO A 356 21.08 13.05 -3.97
N LYS A 357 20.08 13.89 -3.73
CA LYS A 357 20.00 14.73 -2.52
C LYS A 357 18.87 14.26 -1.60
N ASN A 358 19.08 14.32 -0.29
CA ASN A 358 18.12 13.87 0.73
C ASN A 358 16.80 14.64 0.64
N ASP A 359 16.85 15.96 0.49
CA ASP A 359 15.68 16.84 0.38
C ASP A 359 14.86 16.55 -0.89
N GLU A 360 15.53 16.16 -1.98
CA GLU A 360 14.84 15.74 -3.20
C GLU A 360 14.27 14.32 -3.08
N ARG A 361 14.95 13.37 -2.42
CA ARG A 361 14.40 12.04 -2.14
C ARG A 361 13.18 12.10 -1.22
N ALA A 362 13.16 13.03 -0.26
CA ALA A 362 11.98 13.31 0.54
C ALA A 362 10.77 13.76 -0.31
N LYS A 363 10.99 14.47 -1.43
CA LYS A 363 9.89 14.81 -2.36
C LYS A 363 9.37 13.62 -3.18
N VAL A 364 10.16 12.55 -3.29
CA VAL A 364 9.76 11.30 -3.94
C VAL A 364 8.93 10.44 -2.99
N PHE A 365 9.39 10.31 -1.74
CA PHE A 365 8.87 9.31 -0.80
C PHE A 365 8.12 9.85 0.43
N GLY A 366 8.26 11.14 0.74
CA GLY A 366 7.61 11.79 1.88
C GLY A 366 6.16 12.16 1.65
#